data_AF-A0A4V6QIM8-F1
#
_entry.id   AF-A0A4V6QIM8-F1
#
_cell.length_a   1.000
_cell.length_b   1.000
_cell.length_c   1.000
_cell.angle_alpha   90.00
_cell.angle_beta   90.00
_cell.angle_gamma   90.00
#
_symmetry.space_group_name_H-M   'P 1'
#
loop_
_entity.id
_entity.type
_entity.pdbx_description
1 polymer ?
#
loop_
_entity_poly.entity_id
_entity_poly.type
_entity_poly.pdbx_seq_one_letter_code
_entity_poly.pdbx_strand_id
1 'polypeptide(L)'
;MSDAATPQAPTAGGAQRTVRRLIVYVLLFALVAIGATGLSGLLSRLLEAGTALASDDVAGLARSLAFTLIGGPLAALLWWAVWRRLADPAERSSLAWGLYLAGMYTVALMLSASALLGAALQLIDGTWQPSDFSTGLVWAGVWAWHRWMWRHAAKRPVRLATLPIVLGALYGLVIGVGGAVNALGSLLDTAIRASDQASVGEPWWESPLQALLWAVVGAAIWWWHWIHDDARRLKTGFANVALVVIGILGAGVLTLGGIGATLFVLLRLAFDRADPIGDLLDPLGEAIASAAIGALVWYYHALISRGRPHDTRQAGTLVTSGVGLVAAATGIGIIVNSLLATLSSPLAGADTRTLLLGGISALVVGGPVWWLVWKPAAPVAEAEMASTGRRVYLIAVFGLSAIVALVALLVVGNGIFEFALESASAGSLVEKIRAPLGLLVATALVSAYHFSVWRRDRAVVGALAPAARERRISRVFLVTGADPEPQSQAIEAATGASVTVWPRADTGEGPVPAPDAAQLAAALAGVAGKRVLVVTGPGNRIDVIPLAD
;
A
#
# COMPACT_ATOMS: atom_id res chain seq x y z
N MET A 1 -50.07 20.07 -6.30
CA MET A 1 -49.13 20.24 -5.17
C MET A 1 -48.52 18.88 -4.92
N SER A 2 -47.28 18.65 -5.36
CA SER A 2 -46.64 17.33 -5.34
C SER A 2 -45.41 17.41 -4.46
N ASP A 3 -45.35 16.53 -3.46
CA ASP A 3 -44.34 16.48 -2.41
C ASP A 3 -42.94 16.30 -2.99
N ALA A 4 -42.07 17.28 -2.72
CA ALA A 4 -40.65 17.19 -2.95
C ALA A 4 -40.03 16.25 -1.91
N ALA A 5 -39.52 15.11 -2.36
CA ALA A 5 -38.72 14.22 -1.53
C ALA A 5 -37.49 14.96 -1.01
N THR A 6 -37.50 15.27 0.29
CA THR A 6 -36.35 15.84 1.00
C THR A 6 -35.28 14.76 1.19
N PRO A 7 -33.98 15.07 1.01
CA PRO A 7 -32.93 14.13 1.31
C PRO A 7 -32.92 13.84 2.82
N GLN A 8 -33.17 12.58 3.21
CA GLN A 8 -33.11 12.16 4.60
C GLN A 8 -31.70 12.39 5.17
N ALA A 9 -31.59 13.29 6.15
CA ALA A 9 -30.41 13.41 6.98
C ALA A 9 -30.13 12.07 7.70
N PRO A 10 -28.85 11.67 7.88
CA PRO A 10 -28.51 10.43 8.57
C PRO A 10 -29.11 10.45 9.98
N THR A 11 -29.99 9.51 10.27
CA THR A 11 -30.67 9.41 11.57
C THR A 11 -29.63 9.19 12.68
N ALA A 12 -29.67 10.02 13.73
CA ALA A 12 -28.74 9.99 14.86
C ALA A 12 -28.59 8.57 15.50
N GLY A 13 -29.61 7.71 15.37
CA GLY A 13 -29.58 6.32 15.82
C GLY A 13 -28.59 5.41 15.08
N GLY A 14 -28.22 5.72 13.83
CA GLY A 14 -27.24 4.93 13.06
C GLY A 14 -25.80 5.10 13.59
N ALA A 15 -25.43 6.33 13.94
CA ALA A 15 -24.13 6.65 14.50
C ALA A 15 -23.93 6.00 15.88
N GLN A 16 -24.92 6.14 16.77
CA GLN A 16 -24.86 5.55 18.12
C GLN A 16 -24.75 4.02 18.09
N ARG A 17 -25.48 3.33 17.19
CA ARG A 17 -25.35 1.88 17.01
C ARG A 17 -23.97 1.48 16.53
N THR A 18 -23.37 2.25 15.62
CA THR A 18 -22.03 1.99 15.08
C THR A 18 -20.96 2.14 16.16
N VAL A 19 -21.01 3.23 16.95
CA VAL A 19 -20.09 3.48 18.07
C VAL A 19 -20.21 2.37 19.12
N ARG A 20 -21.44 1.99 19.49
CA ARG A 20 -21.68 0.88 20.45
C ARG A 20 -21.05 -0.42 19.97
N ARG A 21 -21.22 -0.77 18.68
CA ARG A 21 -20.60 -1.97 18.09
C ARG A 21 -19.08 -1.88 18.16
N LEU A 22 -18.50 -0.74 17.77
CA LEU A 22 -17.05 -0.54 17.82
C LEU A 22 -16.49 -0.75 19.24
N ILE A 23 -17.10 -0.15 20.26
CA ILE A 23 -16.68 -0.31 21.67
C ILE A 23 -16.73 -1.79 22.08
N VAL A 24 -17.81 -2.50 21.76
CA VAL A 24 -17.95 -3.92 22.11
C VAL A 24 -16.85 -4.77 21.46
N TYR A 25 -16.54 -4.53 20.19
CA TYR A 25 -15.50 -5.30 19.49
C TYR A 25 -14.08 -4.93 19.94
N VAL A 26 -13.82 -3.67 20.26
CA VAL A 26 -12.54 -3.24 20.85
C VAL A 26 -12.36 -3.86 22.25
N LEU A 27 -13.41 -3.86 23.06
CA LEU A 27 -13.39 -4.50 24.38
C LEU A 27 -13.16 -6.01 24.25
N LEU A 28 -13.82 -6.67 23.29
CA LEU A 28 -13.59 -8.08 23.03
C LEU A 28 -12.15 -8.36 22.60
N PHE A 29 -11.58 -7.53 21.72
CA PHE A 29 -10.19 -7.64 21.28
C PHE A 29 -9.24 -7.56 22.48
N ALA A 30 -9.42 -6.54 23.34
CA ALA A 30 -8.59 -6.36 24.53
C ALA A 30 -8.72 -7.54 25.50
N LEU A 31 -9.93 -8.02 25.78
CA LEU A 31 -10.16 -9.14 26.69
C LEU A 31 -9.54 -10.44 26.19
N VAL A 32 -9.64 -10.73 24.88
CA VAL A 32 -8.98 -11.90 24.28
C VAL A 32 -7.46 -11.79 24.38
N ALA A 33 -6.88 -10.61 24.09
CA ALA A 33 -5.44 -10.39 24.18
C ALA A 33 -4.91 -10.50 25.61
N ILE A 34 -5.64 -9.95 26.59
CA ILE A 34 -5.32 -10.07 28.02
C ILE A 34 -5.39 -11.54 28.45
N GLY A 35 -6.49 -12.23 28.12
CA GLY A 35 -6.67 -13.64 28.45
C GLY A 35 -5.60 -14.54 27.84
N ALA A 36 -5.24 -14.32 26.57
CA ALA A 36 -4.19 -15.06 25.88
C ALA A 36 -2.80 -14.81 26.49
N THR A 37 -2.48 -13.55 26.80
CA THR A 37 -1.21 -13.19 27.48
C THR A 37 -1.12 -13.84 28.86
N GLY A 38 -2.20 -13.79 29.65
CA GLY A 38 -2.26 -14.44 30.96
C GLY A 38 -2.06 -15.96 30.86
N LEU A 39 -2.76 -16.60 29.93
CA LEU A 39 -2.69 -18.05 29.73
C LEU A 39 -1.31 -18.48 29.22
N SER A 40 -0.67 -17.68 28.37
CA SER A 40 0.72 -17.90 27.92
C SER A 40 1.68 -17.88 29.12
N GLY A 41 1.53 -16.92 30.03
CA GLY A 41 2.34 -16.81 31.24
C GLY A 41 2.12 -17.96 32.24
N LEU A 42 0.90 -18.47 32.37
CA LEU A 42 0.62 -19.65 33.20
C LEU A 42 1.19 -20.92 32.58
N LEU A 43 1.05 -21.09 31.26
CA LEU A 43 1.60 -22.24 30.55
C LEU A 43 3.13 -22.27 30.58
N SER A 44 3.79 -21.11 30.46
CA SER A 44 5.26 -20.99 30.62
C SER A 44 5.71 -21.54 31.96
N ARG A 45 5.08 -21.07 33.04
CA ARG A 45 5.40 -21.49 34.41
C ARG A 45 5.10 -22.96 34.66
N LEU A 46 4.04 -23.50 34.04
CA LEU A 46 3.73 -24.92 34.12
C LEU A 46 4.83 -25.79 33.50
N LEU A 47 5.42 -25.34 32.39
CA LEU A 47 6.53 -26.02 31.73
C LEU A 47 7.86 -25.83 32.47
N GLU A 48 8.06 -24.68 33.13
CA GLU A 48 9.25 -24.39 33.97
C GLU A 48 9.26 -25.13 35.31
N ALA A 49 8.08 -25.44 35.88
CA ALA A 49 7.95 -26.13 37.16
C ALA A 49 8.62 -27.52 37.20
N GLY A 50 8.95 -28.10 36.04
CA GLY A 50 9.73 -29.33 35.91
C GLY A 50 11.25 -29.15 35.94
N THR A 51 11.76 -27.93 35.82
CA THR A 51 13.20 -27.66 35.59
C THR A 51 13.92 -26.87 36.68
N ALA A 52 13.23 -26.13 37.57
CA ALA A 52 13.81 -25.57 38.80
C ALA A 52 12.72 -25.03 39.76
N LEU A 53 12.78 -25.39 41.04
CA LEU A 53 11.88 -24.93 42.13
C LEU A 53 12.26 -23.54 42.70
N ALA A 54 12.82 -22.64 41.88
CA ALA A 54 13.26 -21.33 42.37
C ALA A 54 12.92 -20.22 41.35
N SER A 55 11.68 -19.74 41.38
CA SER A 55 11.39 -18.39 40.89
C SER A 55 10.51 -17.66 41.91
N ASP A 56 11.09 -16.68 42.60
CA ASP A 56 10.42 -15.73 43.52
C ASP A 56 9.51 -14.71 42.77
N ASP A 57 8.98 -15.07 41.58
CA ASP A 57 8.16 -14.20 40.74
C ASP A 57 6.65 -14.29 41.07
N VAL A 58 6.33 -14.01 42.33
CA VAL A 58 4.93 -13.95 42.81
C VAL A 58 4.13 -12.90 42.03
N ALA A 59 4.76 -11.77 41.66
CA ALA A 59 4.13 -10.69 40.92
C ALA A 59 3.72 -11.11 39.49
N GLY A 60 4.59 -11.81 38.76
CA GLY A 60 4.27 -12.32 37.43
C GLY A 60 3.26 -13.45 37.45
N LEU A 61 3.27 -14.33 38.46
CA LEU A 61 2.23 -15.33 38.67
C LEU A 61 0.87 -14.67 38.94
N ALA A 62 0.81 -13.71 39.87
CA ALA A 62 -0.41 -12.97 40.20
C ALA A 62 -0.97 -12.24 38.97
N ARG A 63 -0.12 -11.63 38.14
CA ARG A 63 -0.52 -11.01 36.87
C ARG A 63 -1.10 -12.02 35.89
N SER A 64 -0.43 -13.16 35.71
CA SER A 64 -0.86 -14.22 34.78
C SER A 64 -2.18 -14.84 35.21
N LEU A 65 -2.37 -15.07 36.52
CA LEU A 65 -3.63 -15.51 37.11
C LEU A 65 -4.72 -14.46 36.94
N ALA A 66 -4.47 -13.19 37.26
CA ALA A 66 -5.46 -12.13 37.10
C ALA A 66 -5.92 -12.00 35.65
N PHE A 67 -4.98 -11.98 34.70
CA PHE A 67 -5.29 -11.87 33.28
C PHE A 67 -6.07 -13.09 32.75
N THR A 68 -5.73 -14.30 33.21
CA THR A 68 -6.43 -15.52 32.79
C THR A 68 -7.81 -15.64 33.42
N LEU A 69 -7.90 -15.49 34.75
CA LEU A 69 -9.12 -15.74 35.54
C LEU A 69 -10.13 -14.60 35.44
N ILE A 70 -9.70 -13.37 35.14
CA ILE A 70 -10.60 -12.24 34.90
C ILE A 70 -10.81 -12.05 33.39
N GLY A 71 -9.71 -11.88 32.64
CA GLY A 71 -9.76 -11.59 31.21
C GLY A 71 -10.38 -12.71 30.39
N GLY A 72 -9.99 -13.97 30.64
CA GLY A 72 -10.49 -15.14 29.92
C GLY A 72 -12.00 -15.35 30.00
N PRO A 73 -12.60 -15.48 31.21
CA PRO A 73 -14.03 -15.63 31.37
C PRO A 73 -14.83 -14.44 30.83
N LEU A 74 -14.38 -13.20 31.05
CA LEU A 74 -15.04 -12.03 30.48
C LEU A 74 -14.97 -12.02 28.95
N ALA A 75 -13.84 -12.40 28.36
CA ALA A 75 -13.72 -12.57 26.91
C ALA A 75 -14.71 -13.60 26.38
N ALA A 76 -14.82 -14.77 27.05
CA ALA A 76 -15.72 -15.84 26.66
C ALA A 76 -17.20 -15.42 26.75
N LEU A 77 -17.59 -14.72 27.82
CA LEU A 77 -18.96 -14.20 28.00
C LEU A 77 -19.31 -13.16 26.93
N LEU A 78 -18.42 -12.20 26.69
CA LEU A 78 -18.63 -11.16 25.68
C LEU A 78 -18.64 -11.75 24.27
N TRP A 79 -17.71 -12.66 23.98
CA TRP A 79 -17.67 -13.41 22.73
C TRP A 79 -18.97 -14.15 22.48
N TRP A 80 -19.46 -14.89 23.47
CA TRP A 80 -20.70 -15.66 23.35
C TRP A 80 -21.93 -14.76 23.10
N ALA A 81 -22.00 -13.62 23.79
CA ALA A 81 -23.06 -12.63 23.59
C ALA A 81 -23.04 -12.05 22.16
N VAL A 82 -21.85 -11.72 21.65
CA VAL A 82 -21.66 -11.27 20.27
C VAL A 82 -22.00 -12.40 19.28
N TRP A 83 -21.52 -13.61 19.53
CA TRP A 83 -21.69 -14.77 18.65
C TRP A 83 -23.15 -15.16 18.46
N ARG A 84 -23.99 -14.98 19.49
CA ARG A 84 -25.44 -15.14 19.40
C ARG A 84 -26.09 -14.09 18.52
N ARG A 85 -25.67 -12.83 18.63
CA ARG A 85 -26.21 -11.71 17.83
C ARG A 85 -25.86 -11.79 16.34
N LEU A 86 -24.78 -12.49 15.98
CA LEU A 86 -24.39 -12.70 14.57
C LEU A 86 -25.38 -13.55 13.76
N ALA A 87 -26.42 -14.12 14.38
CA ALA A 87 -27.55 -14.66 13.63
C ALA A 87 -28.28 -13.57 12.80
N ASP A 88 -28.25 -12.31 13.27
CA ASP A 88 -28.81 -11.16 12.57
C ASP A 88 -27.90 -10.73 11.39
N PRO A 89 -28.41 -10.67 10.13
CA PRO A 89 -27.67 -10.15 8.99
C PRO A 89 -27.12 -8.72 9.17
N ALA A 90 -27.80 -7.87 9.95
CA ALA A 90 -27.37 -6.49 10.21
C ALA A 90 -26.11 -6.41 11.09
N GLU A 91 -25.85 -7.44 11.91
CA GLU A 91 -24.62 -7.55 12.70
C GLU A 91 -23.46 -8.10 11.85
N ARG A 92 -23.73 -9.08 10.96
CA ARG A 92 -22.71 -9.65 10.06
C ARG A 92 -22.21 -8.68 8.99
N SER A 93 -23.04 -7.72 8.61
CA SER A 93 -22.69 -6.64 7.67
C SER A 93 -21.97 -5.46 8.34
N SER A 94 -21.79 -5.49 9.67
CA SER A 94 -21.03 -4.49 10.42
C SER A 94 -19.54 -4.49 10.03
N LEU A 95 -18.99 -3.31 9.77
CA LEU A 95 -17.55 -3.14 9.54
C LEU A 95 -16.73 -3.55 10.78
N ALA A 96 -17.25 -3.28 11.98
CA ALA A 96 -16.54 -3.56 13.22
C ALA A 96 -16.32 -5.07 13.44
N TRP A 97 -17.23 -5.93 12.99
CA TRP A 97 -17.05 -7.38 13.05
C TRP A 97 -15.92 -7.85 12.13
N GLY A 98 -15.91 -7.36 10.88
CA GLY A 98 -14.85 -7.66 9.92
C GLY A 98 -13.48 -7.16 10.40
N LEU A 99 -13.41 -5.96 10.97
CA LEU A 99 -12.18 -5.39 11.53
C LEU A 99 -11.67 -6.16 12.75
N TYR A 100 -12.56 -6.53 13.68
CA TYR A 100 -12.21 -7.35 14.84
C TYR A 100 -11.58 -8.67 14.41
N LEU A 101 -12.26 -9.42 13.52
CA LEU A 101 -11.78 -10.71 13.05
C LEU A 101 -10.44 -10.57 12.31
N ALA A 102 -10.32 -9.61 11.40
CA ALA A 102 -9.08 -9.41 10.66
C ALA A 102 -7.93 -8.98 11.57
N GLY A 103 -8.17 -8.07 12.51
CA GLY A 103 -7.17 -7.61 13.46
C GLY A 103 -6.69 -8.74 14.37
N MET A 104 -7.61 -9.43 15.04
CA MET A 104 -7.25 -10.50 15.97
C MET A 104 -6.63 -11.70 15.24
N TYR A 105 -7.13 -12.06 14.06
CA TYR A 105 -6.49 -13.09 13.22
C TYR A 105 -5.04 -12.74 12.88
N THR A 106 -4.79 -11.49 12.48
CA THR A 106 -3.45 -11.04 12.06
C THR A 106 -2.49 -10.98 13.25
N VAL A 107 -2.93 -10.42 14.39
CA VAL A 107 -2.12 -10.35 15.61
C VAL A 107 -1.81 -11.75 16.13
N ALA A 108 -2.82 -12.63 16.19
CA ALA A 108 -2.60 -14.00 16.64
C ALA A 108 -1.67 -14.79 15.72
N LEU A 109 -1.79 -14.62 14.39
CA LEU A 109 -0.86 -15.21 13.43
C LEU A 109 0.58 -14.71 13.65
N MET A 110 0.75 -13.40 13.81
CA MET A 110 2.06 -12.78 13.98
C MET A 110 2.73 -13.22 15.29
N LEU A 111 2.03 -13.13 16.41
CA LEU A 111 2.57 -13.54 17.71
C LEU A 111 2.84 -15.05 17.76
N SER A 112 1.95 -15.86 17.21
CA SER A 112 2.14 -17.31 17.16
C SER A 112 3.35 -17.68 16.30
N ALA A 113 3.45 -17.18 15.07
CA ALA A 113 4.53 -17.51 14.16
C ALA A 113 5.89 -17.05 14.68
N SER A 114 5.99 -15.79 15.16
CA SER A 114 7.25 -15.25 15.69
C SER A 114 7.70 -15.96 16.97
N ALA A 115 6.79 -16.27 17.90
CA ALA A 115 7.15 -16.93 19.15
C ALA A 115 7.49 -18.42 18.95
N LEU A 116 6.74 -19.15 18.11
CA LEU A 116 7.09 -20.55 17.79
C LEU A 116 8.43 -20.66 17.05
N LEU A 117 8.72 -19.70 16.17
CA LEU A 117 10.02 -19.65 15.51
C LEU A 117 11.13 -19.27 16.49
N GLY A 118 10.92 -18.29 17.36
CA GLY A 118 11.87 -17.95 18.43
C GLY A 118 12.19 -19.15 19.33
N ALA A 119 11.17 -19.90 19.74
CA ALA A 119 11.33 -21.13 20.51
C ALA A 119 12.09 -22.22 19.74
N ALA A 120 11.86 -22.36 18.43
CA ALA A 120 12.59 -23.31 17.60
C ALA A 120 14.07 -22.93 17.45
N LEU A 121 14.38 -21.63 17.31
CA LEU A 121 15.75 -21.13 17.25
C LEU A 121 16.47 -21.34 18.59
N GLN A 122 15.84 -21.01 19.72
CA GLN A 122 16.40 -21.29 21.05
C GLN A 122 16.67 -22.78 21.29
N LEU A 123 15.84 -23.67 20.73
CA LEU A 123 16.06 -25.10 20.81
C LEU A 123 17.31 -25.53 20.02
N ILE A 124 17.58 -24.90 18.87
CA ILE A 124 18.78 -25.12 18.07
C ILE A 124 20.02 -24.60 18.81
N ASP A 125 19.91 -23.41 19.39
CA ASP A 125 21.02 -22.74 20.08
C ASP A 125 21.27 -23.30 21.50
N GLY A 126 20.47 -24.27 21.96
CA GLY A 126 20.57 -24.84 23.30
C GLY A 126 20.14 -23.90 24.43
N THR A 127 19.48 -22.78 24.11
CA THR A 127 19.04 -21.71 25.03
C THR A 127 17.53 -21.76 25.32
N TRP A 128 16.94 -22.96 25.29
CA TRP A 128 15.50 -23.18 25.44
C TRP A 128 14.84 -22.39 26.59
N GLN A 129 13.84 -21.57 26.25
CA GLN A 129 12.95 -20.92 27.21
C GLN A 129 11.48 -21.33 26.95
N PRO A 130 10.74 -21.85 27.96
CA PRO A 130 9.35 -22.25 27.77
C PRO A 130 8.37 -21.10 27.44
N SER A 131 8.78 -19.84 27.63
CA SER A 131 7.97 -18.63 27.45
C SER A 131 7.51 -18.43 26.01
N ASP A 132 8.44 -18.54 25.06
CA ASP A 132 8.16 -18.33 23.64
C ASP A 132 7.34 -19.48 23.07
N PHE A 133 7.61 -20.71 23.48
CA PHE A 133 6.80 -21.86 23.10
C PHE A 133 5.36 -21.73 23.63
N SER A 134 5.21 -21.35 24.89
CA SER A 134 3.89 -21.17 25.53
C SER A 134 3.09 -20.06 24.86
N THR A 135 3.74 -18.92 24.59
CA THR A 135 3.17 -17.81 23.85
C THR A 135 2.75 -18.28 22.46
N GLY A 136 3.65 -18.93 21.74
CA GLY A 136 3.42 -19.47 20.41
C GLY A 136 2.20 -20.39 20.33
N LEU A 137 2.08 -21.32 21.30
CA LEU A 137 1.01 -22.31 21.36
C LEU A 137 -0.34 -21.69 21.73
N VAL A 138 -0.40 -20.81 22.72
CA VAL A 138 -1.65 -20.15 23.12
C VAL A 138 -2.17 -19.25 21.99
N TRP A 139 -1.29 -18.44 21.38
CA TRP A 139 -1.67 -17.60 20.25
C TRP A 139 -2.00 -18.41 19.00
N ALA A 140 -1.41 -19.59 18.78
CA ALA A 140 -1.84 -20.53 17.74
C ALA A 140 -3.30 -20.99 17.96
N GLY A 141 -3.66 -21.26 19.22
CA GLY A 141 -5.05 -21.58 19.60
C GLY A 141 -6.01 -20.44 19.32
N VAL A 142 -5.64 -19.20 19.68
CA VAL A 142 -6.42 -17.99 19.35
C VAL A 142 -6.56 -17.83 17.83
N TRP A 143 -5.47 -18.00 17.08
CA TRP A 143 -5.47 -17.93 15.63
C TRP A 143 -6.40 -18.98 15.00
N ALA A 144 -6.30 -20.25 15.42
CA ALA A 144 -7.14 -21.33 14.95
C ALA A 144 -8.62 -21.07 15.23
N TRP A 145 -8.95 -20.57 16.42
CA TRP A 145 -10.31 -20.18 16.79
C TRP A 145 -10.86 -19.05 15.89
N HIS A 146 -10.05 -18.02 15.63
CA HIS A 146 -10.45 -16.92 14.77
C HIS A 146 -10.54 -17.32 13.30
N ARG A 147 -9.71 -18.27 12.84
CA ARG A 147 -9.81 -18.89 11.51
C ARG A 147 -11.12 -19.66 11.36
N TRP A 148 -11.51 -20.44 12.37
CA TRP A 148 -12.79 -21.14 12.40
C TRP A 148 -13.97 -20.16 12.35
N MET A 149 -13.95 -19.10 13.18
CA MET A 149 -15.01 -18.08 13.19
C MET A 149 -15.15 -17.39 11.82
N TRP A 150 -14.03 -17.05 11.20
CA TRP A 150 -13.99 -16.41 9.89
C TRP A 150 -14.55 -17.31 8.78
N ARG A 151 -14.30 -18.63 8.84
CA ARG A 151 -14.79 -19.61 7.86
C ARG A 151 -16.19 -20.14 8.15
N HIS A 152 -16.80 -19.74 9.25
CA HIS A 152 -18.10 -20.25 9.67
C HIS A 152 -19.20 -19.94 8.64
N ALA A 153 -19.93 -20.97 8.18
CA ALA A 153 -20.87 -20.86 7.06
C ALA A 153 -21.93 -19.76 7.24
N ALA A 154 -22.51 -19.66 8.44
CA ALA A 154 -23.60 -18.71 8.72
C ALA A 154 -23.14 -17.36 9.29
N LYS A 155 -21.99 -17.31 9.99
CA LYS A 155 -21.58 -16.19 10.85
C LYS A 155 -20.35 -15.43 10.37
N ARG A 156 -19.80 -15.81 9.21
CA ARG A 156 -18.69 -15.09 8.58
C ARG A 156 -19.03 -13.61 8.33
N PRO A 157 -18.03 -12.71 8.40
CA PRO A 157 -18.23 -11.31 8.07
C PRO A 157 -18.60 -11.15 6.59
N VAL A 158 -19.51 -10.23 6.28
CA VAL A 158 -19.89 -9.92 4.89
C VAL A 158 -19.01 -8.81 4.32
N ARG A 159 -18.72 -7.78 5.13
CA ARG A 159 -17.77 -6.71 4.77
C ARG A 159 -16.37 -7.08 5.24
N LEU A 160 -15.35 -6.71 4.45
CA LEU A 160 -13.94 -6.97 4.74
C LEU A 160 -13.59 -8.47 4.89
N ALA A 161 -14.39 -9.37 4.33
CA ALA A 161 -14.21 -10.82 4.47
C ALA A 161 -12.86 -11.34 3.93
N THR A 162 -12.27 -10.62 2.97
CA THR A 162 -10.98 -10.96 2.33
C THR A 162 -9.77 -10.34 3.05
N LEU A 163 -10.00 -9.46 4.03
CA LEU A 163 -8.93 -8.73 4.72
C LEU A 163 -7.94 -9.66 5.45
N PRO A 164 -8.36 -10.71 6.19
CA PRO A 164 -7.43 -11.63 6.84
C PRO A 164 -6.52 -12.38 5.83
N ILE A 165 -7.06 -12.72 4.66
CA ILE A 165 -6.29 -13.40 3.59
C ILE A 165 -5.17 -12.49 3.10
N VAL A 166 -5.50 -11.25 2.76
CA VAL A 166 -4.52 -10.30 2.22
C VAL A 166 -3.47 -9.96 3.28
N LEU A 167 -3.87 -9.68 4.53
CA LEU A 167 -2.93 -9.36 5.61
C LEU A 167 -2.01 -10.54 5.94
N GLY A 168 -2.54 -11.76 5.98
CA GLY A 168 -1.72 -12.97 6.18
C GLY A 168 -0.71 -13.19 5.04
N ALA A 169 -1.13 -12.97 3.79
CA ALA A 169 -0.22 -13.04 2.65
C ALA A 169 0.87 -11.95 2.70
N LEU A 170 0.51 -10.72 3.09
CA LEU A 170 1.48 -9.63 3.24
C LEU A 170 2.49 -9.91 4.34
N TYR A 171 2.03 -10.34 5.51
CA TYR A 171 2.92 -10.69 6.63
C TYR A 171 3.88 -11.82 6.24
N GLY A 172 3.37 -12.92 5.67
CA GLY A 172 4.19 -14.02 5.20
C GLY A 172 5.21 -13.58 4.14
N LEU A 173 4.81 -12.71 3.20
CA LEU A 173 5.73 -12.19 2.17
C LEU A 173 6.86 -11.36 2.80
N VAL A 174 6.54 -10.43 3.70
CA VAL A 174 7.55 -9.56 4.33
C VAL A 174 8.54 -10.38 5.15
N ILE A 175 8.04 -11.31 5.98
CA ILE A 175 8.89 -12.18 6.80
C ILE A 175 9.72 -13.13 5.93
N GLY A 176 9.09 -13.74 4.92
CA GLY A 176 9.76 -14.68 4.02
C GLY A 176 10.86 -14.02 3.19
N VAL A 177 10.62 -12.80 2.69
CA VAL A 177 11.60 -12.02 1.94
C VAL A 177 12.74 -11.56 2.84
N GLY A 178 12.45 -11.02 4.03
CA GLY A 178 13.48 -10.61 4.99
C GLY A 178 14.37 -11.79 5.41
N GLY A 179 13.77 -12.93 5.74
CA GLY A 179 14.51 -14.16 6.04
C GLY A 179 15.35 -14.64 4.86
N ALA A 180 14.81 -14.62 3.64
CA ALA A 180 15.54 -15.05 2.45
C ALA A 180 16.72 -14.13 2.09
N VAL A 181 16.56 -12.81 2.25
CA VAL A 181 17.65 -11.83 2.09
C VAL A 181 18.73 -12.07 3.12
N ASN A 182 18.38 -12.24 4.40
CA ASN A 182 19.36 -12.51 5.46
C ASN A 182 20.06 -13.86 5.27
N ALA A 183 19.35 -14.90 4.85
CA ALA A 183 19.91 -16.23 4.63
C ALA A 183 20.89 -16.26 3.45
N LEU A 184 20.50 -15.67 2.32
CA LEU A 184 21.38 -15.58 1.16
C LEU A 184 22.52 -14.58 1.40
N GLY A 185 22.24 -13.47 2.10
CA GLY A 185 23.21 -12.44 2.45
C GLY A 185 24.32 -12.99 3.35
N SER A 186 23.96 -13.62 4.47
CA SER A 186 24.92 -14.28 5.37
C SER A 186 25.73 -15.38 4.67
N LEU A 187 25.10 -16.19 3.81
CA LEU A 187 25.80 -17.20 3.02
C LEU A 187 26.83 -16.59 2.05
N LEU A 188 26.44 -15.53 1.32
CA LEU A 188 27.32 -14.81 0.40
C LEU A 188 28.45 -14.13 1.16
N ASP A 189 28.15 -13.52 2.29
CA ASP A 189 29.09 -12.88 3.18
C ASP A 189 30.17 -13.85 3.68
N THR A 190 29.77 -15.04 4.13
CA THR A 190 30.71 -16.12 4.47
C THR A 190 31.56 -16.49 3.25
N ALA A 191 30.96 -16.65 2.07
CA ALA A 191 31.69 -17.06 0.87
C ALA A 191 32.67 -15.99 0.37
N ILE A 192 32.31 -14.71 0.47
CA ILE A 192 33.12 -13.56 0.05
C ILE A 192 34.26 -13.32 1.04
N ARG A 193 34.02 -13.48 2.35
CA ARG A 193 34.97 -13.17 3.44
C ARG A 193 35.72 -14.39 3.99
N ALA A 194 35.53 -15.58 3.43
CA ALA A 194 36.12 -16.85 3.89
C ALA A 194 37.66 -16.84 4.04
N SER A 195 38.37 -15.89 3.43
CA SER A 195 39.83 -15.74 3.57
C SER A 195 40.28 -14.97 4.83
N ASP A 196 39.42 -14.13 5.43
CA ASP A 196 39.75 -13.32 6.62
C ASP A 196 39.15 -13.90 7.92
N GLN A 197 38.06 -14.65 7.81
CA GLN A 197 37.36 -15.25 8.95
C GLN A 197 37.60 -16.76 9.03
N ALA A 198 38.86 -17.17 9.22
CA ALA A 198 39.14 -18.39 9.96
C ALA A 198 38.74 -18.17 11.43
N SER A 199 37.46 -17.86 11.67
CA SER A 199 36.90 -17.57 12.98
C SER A 199 36.76 -18.86 13.75
N VAL A 200 37.76 -19.12 14.58
CA VAL A 200 37.73 -20.10 15.65
C VAL A 200 36.58 -19.73 16.59
N GLY A 201 35.47 -20.48 16.55
CA GLY A 201 34.39 -20.34 17.53
C GLY A 201 33.02 -20.82 17.05
N GLU A 202 32.43 -20.15 16.04
CA GLU A 202 31.05 -20.43 15.60
C GLU A 202 30.96 -21.04 14.20
N PRO A 203 30.07 -22.03 13.98
CA PRO A 203 29.90 -22.63 12.66
C PRO A 203 29.32 -21.64 11.65
N TRP A 204 29.95 -21.54 10.47
CA TRP A 204 29.52 -20.68 9.37
C TRP A 204 28.05 -20.86 8.93
N TRP A 205 27.45 -22.01 9.20
CA TRP A 205 26.10 -22.36 8.79
C TRP A 205 25.03 -21.90 9.78
N GLU A 206 25.39 -21.50 11.00
CA GLU A 206 24.43 -21.17 12.06
C GLU A 206 23.57 -19.96 11.68
N SER A 207 24.20 -18.81 11.37
CA SER A 207 23.49 -17.60 10.95
C SER A 207 22.65 -17.80 9.67
N PRO A 208 23.17 -18.40 8.58
CA PRO A 208 22.36 -18.73 7.41
C PRO A 208 21.18 -19.66 7.73
N LEU A 209 21.36 -20.66 8.60
CA LEU A 209 20.31 -21.60 8.98
C LEU A 209 19.19 -20.89 9.76
N GLN A 210 19.53 -20.06 10.74
CA GLN A 210 18.56 -19.30 11.52
C GLN A 210 17.73 -18.38 10.59
N ALA A 211 18.40 -17.65 9.69
CA ALA A 211 17.72 -16.80 8.71
C ALA A 211 16.87 -17.61 7.71
N LEU A 212 17.33 -18.80 7.32
CA LEU A 212 16.57 -19.70 6.44
C LEU A 212 15.28 -20.17 7.11
N LEU A 213 15.27 -20.42 8.42
CA LEU A 213 14.05 -20.77 9.14
C LEU A 213 13.01 -19.65 9.11
N TRP A 214 13.43 -18.39 9.26
CA TRP A 214 12.55 -17.23 9.03
C TRP A 214 12.01 -17.20 7.59
N ALA A 215 12.86 -17.47 6.61
CA ALA A 215 12.47 -17.53 5.21
C ALA A 215 11.41 -18.61 4.95
N VAL A 216 11.61 -19.81 5.49
CA VAL A 216 10.72 -20.97 5.34
C VAL A 216 9.38 -20.73 6.01
N VAL A 217 9.35 -20.24 7.25
CA VAL A 217 8.11 -19.95 7.97
C VAL A 217 7.33 -18.84 7.27
N GLY A 218 8.00 -17.75 6.89
CA GLY A 218 7.37 -16.66 6.13
C GLY A 218 6.81 -17.14 4.78
N ALA A 219 7.59 -17.92 4.03
CA ALA A 219 7.16 -18.51 2.76
C ALA A 219 5.99 -19.47 2.91
N ALA A 220 5.94 -20.26 3.99
CA ALA A 220 4.82 -21.15 4.29
C ALA A 220 3.54 -20.36 4.58
N ILE A 221 3.63 -19.30 5.38
CA ILE A 221 2.49 -18.40 5.67
C ILE A 221 2.04 -17.70 4.38
N TRP A 222 2.98 -17.20 3.58
CA TRP A 222 2.69 -16.58 2.29
C TRP A 222 1.98 -17.57 1.37
N TRP A 223 2.54 -18.76 1.17
CA TRP A 223 1.96 -19.81 0.33
C TRP A 223 0.54 -20.16 0.77
N TRP A 224 0.34 -20.32 2.08
CA TRP A 224 -0.95 -20.65 2.65
C TRP A 224 -2.02 -19.59 2.35
N HIS A 225 -1.70 -18.31 2.47
CA HIS A 225 -2.69 -17.24 2.22
C HIS A 225 -2.79 -16.86 0.74
N TRP A 226 -1.65 -16.82 0.05
CA TRP A 226 -1.54 -16.33 -1.32
C TRP A 226 -1.96 -17.38 -2.36
N ILE A 227 -1.53 -18.63 -2.18
CA ILE A 227 -1.81 -19.74 -3.09
C ILE A 227 -3.01 -20.54 -2.61
N HIS A 228 -2.98 -21.04 -1.37
CA HIS A 228 -4.04 -21.94 -0.86
C HIS A 228 -5.36 -21.19 -0.59
N ASP A 229 -5.32 -20.04 0.10
CA ASP A 229 -6.51 -19.18 0.28
C ASP A 229 -6.78 -18.24 -0.94
N ASP A 230 -6.05 -18.47 -2.04
CA ASP A 230 -6.20 -17.89 -3.39
C ASP A 230 -6.22 -16.35 -3.43
N ALA A 231 -5.45 -15.68 -2.54
CA ALA A 231 -5.31 -14.22 -2.56
C ALA A 231 -4.84 -13.68 -3.92
N ARG A 232 -4.05 -14.47 -4.64
CA ARG A 232 -3.54 -14.14 -5.98
C ARG A 232 -4.64 -13.81 -7.00
N ARG A 233 -5.86 -14.34 -6.83
CA ARG A 233 -7.01 -14.07 -7.73
C ARG A 233 -7.96 -13.00 -7.20
N LEU A 234 -7.81 -12.56 -5.95
CA LEU A 234 -8.70 -11.56 -5.35
C LEU A 234 -8.52 -10.19 -6.01
N LYS A 235 -9.52 -9.71 -6.75
CA LYS A 235 -9.51 -8.41 -7.45
C LYS A 235 -10.09 -7.25 -6.65
N THR A 236 -10.19 -7.38 -5.32
CA THR A 236 -10.72 -6.31 -4.46
C THR A 236 -9.79 -5.10 -4.44
N GLY A 237 -10.32 -3.90 -4.15
CA GLY A 237 -9.53 -2.67 -4.09
C GLY A 237 -8.33 -2.78 -3.15
N PHE A 238 -8.54 -3.31 -1.93
CA PHE A 238 -7.47 -3.51 -0.96
C PHE A 238 -6.40 -4.50 -1.45
N ALA A 239 -6.80 -5.62 -2.08
CA ALA A 239 -5.85 -6.60 -2.62
C ALA A 239 -5.01 -6.01 -3.76
N ASN A 240 -5.61 -5.19 -4.62
CA ASN A 240 -4.90 -4.47 -5.68
C ASN A 240 -3.89 -3.47 -5.11
N VAL A 241 -4.28 -2.69 -4.09
CA VAL A 241 -3.37 -1.75 -3.40
C VAL A 241 -2.23 -2.50 -2.72
N ALA A 242 -2.52 -3.56 -1.97
CA ALA A 242 -1.52 -4.41 -1.32
C ALA A 242 -0.52 -5.00 -2.32
N LEU A 243 -0.99 -5.50 -3.46
CA LEU A 243 -0.14 -6.00 -4.54
C LEU A 243 0.78 -4.91 -5.09
N VAL A 244 0.29 -3.70 -5.30
CA VAL A 244 1.09 -2.58 -5.82
C VAL A 244 2.09 -2.07 -4.78
N VAL A 245 1.68 -1.89 -3.51
CA VAL A 245 2.51 -1.28 -2.46
C VAL A 245 3.56 -2.26 -1.92
N ILE A 246 3.22 -3.51 -1.67
CA ILE A 246 4.19 -4.47 -1.10
C ILE A 246 4.83 -5.29 -2.21
N GLY A 247 4.03 -5.82 -3.14
CA GLY A 247 4.51 -6.70 -4.20
C GLY A 247 5.29 -6.00 -5.32
N ILE A 248 5.01 -4.73 -5.61
CA ILE A 248 5.69 -3.97 -6.69
C ILE A 248 6.58 -2.87 -6.11
N LEU A 249 6.05 -1.94 -5.31
CA LEU A 249 6.85 -0.84 -4.72
C LEU A 249 7.93 -1.39 -3.80
N GLY A 250 7.56 -2.17 -2.77
CA GLY A 250 8.51 -2.74 -1.82
C GLY A 250 9.58 -3.59 -2.50
N ALA A 251 9.18 -4.50 -3.39
CA ALA A 251 10.10 -5.35 -4.14
C ALA A 251 11.00 -4.54 -5.11
N GLY A 252 10.46 -3.49 -5.75
CA GLY A 252 11.21 -2.58 -6.61
C GLY A 252 12.26 -1.79 -5.84
N VAL A 253 11.92 -1.26 -4.66
CA VAL A 253 12.87 -0.59 -3.77
C VAL A 253 13.99 -1.54 -3.34
N LEU A 254 13.63 -2.76 -2.91
CA LEU A 254 14.61 -3.77 -2.51
C LEU A 254 15.56 -4.15 -3.67
N THR A 255 15.02 -4.31 -4.87
CA THR A 255 15.79 -4.66 -6.08
C THR A 255 16.77 -3.54 -6.44
N LEU A 256 16.27 -2.31 -6.61
CA LEU A 256 17.11 -1.19 -7.04
C LEU A 256 18.09 -0.76 -5.94
N GLY A 257 17.69 -0.86 -4.68
CA GLY A 257 18.56 -0.64 -3.53
C GLY A 257 19.70 -1.65 -3.51
N GLY A 258 19.41 -2.94 -3.67
CA GLY A 258 20.43 -3.99 -3.78
C GLY A 258 21.39 -3.77 -4.94
N ILE A 259 20.87 -3.54 -6.16
CA ILE A 259 21.72 -3.28 -7.35
C ILE A 259 22.59 -2.03 -7.13
N GLY A 260 22.01 -0.96 -6.56
CA GLY A 260 22.73 0.28 -6.25
C GLY A 260 23.83 0.07 -5.20
N ALA A 261 23.55 -0.69 -4.14
CA ALA A 261 24.56 -1.01 -3.13
C ALA A 261 25.67 -1.90 -3.71
N THR A 262 25.33 -2.91 -4.51
CA THR A 262 26.33 -3.76 -5.20
C THR A 262 27.22 -2.92 -6.12
N LEU A 263 26.63 -2.08 -6.98
CA LEU A 263 27.40 -1.22 -7.88
C LEU A 263 28.26 -0.22 -7.10
N PHE A 264 27.75 0.31 -5.99
CA PHE A 264 28.52 1.20 -5.12
C PHE A 264 29.77 0.51 -4.57
N VAL A 265 29.65 -0.71 -4.03
CA VAL A 265 30.78 -1.49 -3.55
C VAL A 265 31.78 -1.76 -4.68
N LEU A 266 31.32 -2.19 -5.86
CA LEU A 266 32.19 -2.44 -7.00
C LEU A 266 32.94 -1.18 -7.46
N LEU A 267 32.27 -0.03 -7.44
CA LEU A 267 32.90 1.26 -7.74
C LEU A 267 33.94 1.64 -6.68
N ARG A 268 33.66 1.43 -5.39
CA ARG A 268 34.67 1.64 -4.34
C ARG A 268 35.87 0.73 -4.54
N LEU A 269 35.66 -0.57 -4.74
CA LEU A 269 36.75 -1.50 -5.04
C LEU A 269 37.55 -1.12 -6.29
N ALA A 270 36.96 -0.49 -7.29
CA ALA A 270 37.67 -0.05 -8.49
C ALA A 270 38.43 1.26 -8.30
N PHE A 271 37.85 2.22 -7.58
CA PHE A 271 38.30 3.60 -7.57
C PHE A 271 38.75 4.05 -6.17
N ASP A 272 38.07 3.66 -5.11
CA ASP A 272 38.29 4.16 -3.76
C ASP A 272 38.52 3.02 -2.73
N ARG A 273 39.80 2.72 -2.47
CA ARG A 273 40.27 1.70 -1.52
C ARG A 273 40.90 2.30 -0.26
N ALA A 274 40.37 3.44 0.20
CA ALA A 274 40.85 4.08 1.42
C ALA A 274 40.61 3.21 2.67
N ASP A 275 39.48 2.49 2.69
CA ASP A 275 39.12 1.57 3.77
C ASP A 275 39.67 0.14 3.52
N PRO A 276 39.87 -0.66 4.57
CA PRO A 276 40.18 -2.08 4.44
C PRO A 276 39.21 -2.82 3.53
N ILE A 277 39.71 -3.80 2.76
CA ILE A 277 38.90 -4.54 1.79
C ILE A 277 37.74 -5.30 2.47
N GLY A 278 37.94 -5.81 3.69
CA GLY A 278 36.89 -6.42 4.50
C GLY A 278 35.69 -5.48 4.67
N ASP A 279 35.93 -4.29 5.21
CA ASP A 279 34.92 -3.25 5.45
C ASP A 279 34.20 -2.82 4.14
N LEU A 280 34.92 -2.79 3.02
CA LEU A 280 34.33 -2.48 1.71
C LEU A 280 33.41 -3.59 1.20
N LEU A 281 33.73 -4.84 1.49
CA LEU A 281 32.96 -6.01 1.09
C LEU A 281 31.78 -6.28 2.03
N ASP A 282 31.74 -5.66 3.21
CA ASP A 282 30.75 -5.96 4.23
C ASP A 282 29.29 -5.91 3.79
N PRO A 283 28.83 -4.90 3.03
CA PRO A 283 27.45 -4.85 2.58
C PRO A 283 27.20 -5.65 1.29
N LEU A 284 28.21 -6.28 0.69
CA LEU A 284 28.12 -6.86 -0.65
C LEU A 284 27.19 -8.08 -0.70
N GLY A 285 27.28 -9.01 0.26
CA GLY A 285 26.43 -10.19 0.28
C GLY A 285 24.96 -9.82 0.46
N GLU A 286 24.65 -8.96 1.43
CA GLU A 286 23.28 -8.45 1.65
C GLU A 286 22.76 -7.67 0.44
N ALA A 287 23.59 -6.85 -0.22
CA ALA A 287 23.21 -6.10 -1.41
C ALA A 287 22.84 -7.02 -2.59
N ILE A 288 23.66 -8.04 -2.86
CA ILE A 288 23.39 -9.03 -3.91
C ILE A 288 22.13 -9.84 -3.57
N ALA A 289 21.98 -10.25 -2.30
CA ALA A 289 20.80 -10.98 -1.84
C ALA A 289 19.52 -10.14 -2.00
N SER A 290 19.56 -8.87 -1.59
CA SER A 290 18.47 -7.90 -1.75
C SER A 290 18.10 -7.72 -3.22
N ALA A 291 19.09 -7.55 -4.10
CA ALA A 291 18.86 -7.44 -5.53
C ALA A 291 18.16 -8.69 -6.10
N ALA A 292 18.67 -9.88 -5.76
CA ALA A 292 18.17 -11.15 -6.29
C ALA A 292 16.75 -11.49 -5.78
N ILE A 293 16.54 -11.45 -4.47
CA ILE A 293 15.25 -11.76 -3.85
C ILE A 293 14.22 -10.69 -4.21
N GLY A 294 14.61 -9.42 -4.18
CA GLY A 294 13.76 -8.32 -4.64
C GLY A 294 13.31 -8.52 -6.09
N ALA A 295 14.24 -8.83 -7.00
CA ALA A 295 13.93 -9.03 -8.41
C ALA A 295 12.98 -10.21 -8.64
N LEU A 296 13.17 -11.31 -7.90
CA LEU A 296 12.29 -12.48 -7.95
C LEU A 296 10.85 -12.11 -7.54
N VAL A 297 10.69 -11.45 -6.40
CA VAL A 297 9.38 -11.03 -5.88
C VAL A 297 8.73 -10.04 -6.83
N TRP A 298 9.50 -9.07 -7.32
CA TRP A 298 9.02 -8.04 -8.23
C TRP A 298 8.56 -8.66 -9.54
N TYR A 299 9.36 -9.53 -10.15
CA TYR A 299 8.99 -10.24 -11.39
C TYR A 299 7.70 -11.03 -11.23
N TYR A 300 7.59 -11.80 -10.14
CA TYR A 300 6.39 -12.58 -9.84
C TYR A 300 5.13 -11.70 -9.73
N HIS A 301 5.17 -10.62 -8.93
CA HIS A 301 4.01 -9.75 -8.74
C HIS A 301 3.72 -8.88 -9.96
N ALA A 302 4.74 -8.52 -10.75
CA ALA A 302 4.57 -7.84 -12.03
C ALA A 302 3.81 -8.74 -13.03
N LEU A 303 4.11 -10.05 -13.08
CA LEU A 303 3.35 -11.00 -13.89
C LEU A 303 1.88 -11.09 -13.45
N ILE A 304 1.62 -11.21 -12.14
CA ILE A 304 0.25 -11.23 -11.61
C ILE A 304 -0.49 -9.93 -11.91
N SER A 305 0.19 -8.79 -11.86
CA SER A 305 -0.40 -7.48 -12.16
C SER A 305 -1.01 -7.42 -13.58
N ARG A 306 -0.43 -8.14 -14.56
CA ARG A 306 -0.93 -8.17 -15.96
C ARG A 306 -2.38 -8.66 -16.06
N GLY A 307 -2.82 -9.54 -15.16
CA GLY A 307 -4.20 -10.04 -15.08
C GLY A 307 -5.17 -9.15 -14.28
N ARG A 308 -4.70 -8.02 -13.73
CA ARG A 308 -5.50 -7.07 -12.93
C ARG A 308 -6.16 -6.00 -13.82
N PRO A 309 -7.17 -5.27 -13.32
CA PRO A 309 -7.78 -4.15 -14.05
C PRO A 309 -6.75 -3.12 -14.51
N HIS A 310 -7.08 -2.36 -15.57
CA HIS A 310 -6.19 -1.37 -16.18
C HIS A 310 -5.59 -0.41 -15.14
N ASP A 311 -6.41 0.14 -14.25
CA ASP A 311 -5.97 1.11 -13.23
C ASP A 311 -4.92 0.53 -12.28
N THR A 312 -5.03 -0.75 -11.92
CA THR A 312 -4.05 -1.42 -11.06
C THR A 312 -2.72 -1.64 -11.78
N ARG A 313 -2.76 -2.00 -13.07
CA ARG A 313 -1.54 -2.14 -13.90
C ARG A 313 -0.85 -0.79 -14.08
N GLN A 314 -1.63 0.25 -14.33
CA GLN A 314 -1.12 1.60 -14.45
C GLN A 314 -0.50 2.07 -13.13
N ALA A 315 -1.15 1.82 -11.99
CA ALA A 315 -0.60 2.12 -10.67
C ALA A 315 0.75 1.42 -10.43
N GLY A 316 0.88 0.14 -10.79
CA GLY A 316 2.16 -0.59 -10.70
C GLY A 316 3.27 0.02 -11.57
N THR A 317 2.92 0.48 -12.78
CA THR A 317 3.86 1.15 -13.70
C THR A 317 4.30 2.51 -13.16
N LEU A 318 3.35 3.32 -12.68
CA LEU A 318 3.63 4.66 -12.11
C LEU A 318 4.47 4.57 -10.83
N VAL A 319 4.18 3.59 -9.97
CA VAL A 319 4.95 3.30 -8.76
C VAL A 319 6.38 2.92 -9.12
N THR A 320 6.56 2.01 -10.10
CA THR A 320 7.90 1.63 -10.58
C THR A 320 8.66 2.84 -11.11
N SER A 321 8.01 3.67 -11.92
CA SER A 321 8.58 4.95 -12.40
C SER A 321 8.98 5.85 -11.22
N GLY A 322 8.15 5.92 -10.18
CA GLY A 322 8.44 6.68 -8.96
C GLY A 322 9.70 6.19 -8.23
N VAL A 323 9.89 4.87 -8.06
CA VAL A 323 11.10 4.32 -7.43
C VAL A 323 12.35 4.69 -8.23
N GLY A 324 12.32 4.46 -9.55
CA GLY A 324 13.45 4.83 -10.43
C GLY A 324 13.75 6.33 -10.38
N LEU A 325 12.71 7.16 -10.37
CA LEU A 325 12.83 8.62 -10.27
C LEU A 325 13.48 9.06 -8.95
N VAL A 326 13.04 8.49 -7.82
CA VAL A 326 13.61 8.81 -6.50
C VAL A 326 15.09 8.43 -6.46
N ALA A 327 15.45 7.23 -6.93
CA ALA A 327 16.85 6.80 -7.00
C ALA A 327 17.69 7.71 -7.90
N ALA A 328 17.17 8.09 -9.08
CA ALA A 328 17.85 9.00 -10.00
C ALA A 328 18.03 10.41 -9.41
N ALA A 329 16.99 10.95 -8.77
CA ALA A 329 17.01 12.26 -8.13
C ALA A 329 18.00 12.29 -6.96
N THR A 330 18.01 11.24 -6.12
CA THR A 330 19.02 11.06 -5.06
C THR A 330 20.43 11.04 -5.64
N GLY A 331 20.65 10.30 -6.73
CA GLY A 331 21.94 10.27 -7.41
C GLY A 331 22.39 11.64 -7.91
N ILE A 332 21.51 12.40 -8.57
CA ILE A 332 21.79 13.77 -9.01
C ILE A 332 22.14 14.66 -7.83
N GLY A 333 21.36 14.61 -6.75
CA GLY A 333 21.59 15.45 -5.57
C GLY A 333 22.93 15.17 -4.89
N ILE A 334 23.29 13.89 -4.76
CA ILE A 334 24.58 13.48 -4.20
C ILE A 334 25.74 13.89 -5.11
N ILE A 335 25.61 13.73 -6.44
CA ILE A 335 26.66 14.15 -7.40
C ILE A 335 26.90 15.65 -7.30
N VAL A 336 25.84 16.48 -7.27
CA VAL A 336 25.97 17.94 -7.12
C VAL A 336 26.62 18.29 -5.78
N ASN A 337 26.19 17.64 -4.69
CA ASN A 337 26.81 17.82 -3.37
C ASN A 337 28.31 17.50 -3.39
N SER A 338 28.71 16.37 -3.99
CA SER A 338 30.11 15.98 -4.12
C SER A 338 30.92 16.91 -5.03
N LEU A 339 30.33 17.45 -6.09
CA LEU A 339 31.00 18.44 -6.94
C LEU A 339 31.23 19.75 -6.19
N LEU A 340 30.26 20.22 -5.41
CA LEU A 340 30.40 21.42 -4.58
C LEU A 340 31.46 21.24 -3.49
N ALA A 341 31.61 20.03 -2.96
CA ALA A 341 32.67 19.70 -2.00
C ALA A 341 34.09 19.89 -2.56
N THR A 342 34.29 19.80 -3.88
CA THR A 342 35.60 20.09 -4.50
C THR A 342 35.98 21.57 -4.45
N LEU A 343 35.01 22.46 -4.18
CA LEU A 343 35.19 23.90 -4.07
C LEU A 343 35.43 24.37 -2.63
N SER A 344 35.41 23.46 -1.64
CA SER A 344 35.61 23.76 -0.21
C SER A 344 36.85 23.04 0.36
N SER A 345 37.49 23.66 1.36
CA SER A 345 38.47 22.97 2.21
C SER A 345 37.72 22.09 3.22
N PRO A 346 37.91 20.77 3.24
CA PRO A 346 37.17 19.89 4.14
C PRO A 346 37.51 20.19 5.60
N LEU A 347 36.47 20.29 6.43
CA LEU A 347 36.59 20.53 7.87
C LEU A 347 36.96 19.26 8.66
N ALA A 348 36.61 18.08 8.14
CA ALA A 348 37.06 16.78 8.60
C ALA A 348 36.56 15.69 7.63
N GLY A 349 37.44 14.77 7.23
CA GLY A 349 37.20 13.33 7.02
C GLY A 349 36.12 12.78 6.07
N ALA A 350 35.23 13.57 5.48
CA ALA A 350 34.24 13.02 4.54
C ALA A 350 34.87 12.87 3.15
N ASP A 351 35.17 11.62 2.76
CA ASP A 351 35.79 11.33 1.47
C ASP A 351 34.78 11.63 0.34
N THR A 352 34.95 12.81 -0.29
CA THR A 352 34.06 13.35 -1.32
C THR A 352 33.90 12.37 -2.48
N ARG A 353 34.93 11.57 -2.72
CA ARG A 353 34.95 10.51 -3.73
C ARG A 353 33.95 9.41 -3.39
N THR A 354 33.91 8.93 -2.15
CA THR A 354 32.95 7.91 -1.71
C THR A 354 31.52 8.35 -1.92
N LEU A 355 31.19 9.58 -1.52
CA LEU A 355 29.87 10.16 -1.76
C LEU A 355 29.56 10.22 -3.26
N LEU A 356 30.51 10.65 -4.09
CA LEU A 356 30.33 10.73 -5.54
C LEU A 356 30.02 9.35 -6.15
N LEU A 357 30.74 8.30 -5.74
CA LEU A 357 30.49 6.93 -6.21
C LEU A 357 29.10 6.43 -5.80
N GLY A 358 28.64 6.80 -4.59
CA GLY A 358 27.26 6.53 -4.15
C GLY A 358 26.22 7.22 -5.04
N GLY A 359 26.45 8.50 -5.37
CA GLY A 359 25.59 9.27 -6.27
C GLY A 359 25.54 8.72 -7.70
N ILE A 360 26.70 8.34 -8.24
CA ILE A 360 26.82 7.68 -9.55
C ILE A 360 26.05 6.36 -9.55
N SER A 361 26.23 5.53 -8.52
CA SER A 361 25.53 4.25 -8.43
C SER A 361 24.00 4.43 -8.44
N ALA A 362 23.47 5.32 -7.59
CA ALA A 362 22.04 5.61 -7.53
C ALA A 362 21.49 6.14 -8.86
N LEU A 363 22.23 7.01 -9.56
CA LEU A 363 21.83 7.56 -10.86
C LEU A 363 21.85 6.50 -11.97
N VAL A 364 22.90 5.66 -12.03
CA VAL A 364 23.07 4.61 -13.04
C VAL A 364 22.01 3.52 -12.89
N VAL A 365 21.54 3.25 -11.66
CA VAL A 365 20.47 2.27 -11.43
C VAL A 365 19.09 2.89 -11.62
N GLY A 366 18.83 4.04 -11.00
CA GLY A 366 17.50 4.68 -11.02
C GLY A 366 17.13 5.30 -12.37
N GLY A 367 18.09 5.96 -13.02
CA GLY A 367 17.90 6.71 -14.26
C GLY A 367 17.34 5.86 -15.41
N PRO A 368 17.98 4.73 -15.75
CA PRO A 368 17.47 3.83 -16.80
C PRO A 368 16.10 3.26 -16.49
N VAL A 369 15.83 2.88 -15.23
CA VAL A 369 14.52 2.34 -14.82
C VAL A 369 13.44 3.41 -15.00
N TRP A 370 13.67 4.62 -14.52
CA TRP A 370 12.75 5.73 -14.75
C TRP A 370 12.54 5.96 -16.25
N TRP A 371 13.60 6.05 -17.05
CA TRP A 371 13.51 6.30 -18.48
C TRP A 371 12.70 5.23 -19.23
N LEU A 372 12.97 3.95 -18.97
CA LEU A 372 12.33 2.82 -19.64
C LEU A 372 10.86 2.64 -19.25
N VAL A 373 10.50 2.98 -18.01
CA VAL A 373 9.14 2.78 -17.49
C VAL A 373 8.28 4.01 -17.72
N TRP A 374 8.80 5.21 -17.48
CA TRP A 374 8.10 6.47 -17.72
C TRP A 374 7.98 6.81 -19.20
N LYS A 375 9.00 6.44 -20.00
CA LYS A 375 9.07 6.68 -21.45
C LYS A 375 8.82 8.15 -21.84
N PRO A 376 9.70 9.08 -21.43
CA PRO A 376 9.47 10.53 -21.58
C PRO A 376 9.26 11.00 -23.03
N ALA A 377 9.76 10.25 -24.01
CA ALA A 377 9.67 10.56 -25.44
C ALA A 377 8.52 9.83 -26.17
N ALA A 378 7.82 8.89 -25.53
CA ALA A 378 6.75 8.14 -26.18
C ALA A 378 5.44 8.95 -26.21
N PRO A 379 4.65 8.86 -27.29
CA PRO A 379 3.32 9.47 -27.32
C PRO A 379 2.41 8.78 -26.29
N VAL A 380 1.60 9.57 -25.59
CA VAL A 380 0.66 9.11 -24.56
C VAL A 380 -0.76 9.26 -25.08
N ALA A 381 -1.58 8.21 -24.96
CA ALA A 381 -2.97 8.25 -25.39
C ALA A 381 -3.81 9.21 -24.52
N GLU A 382 -4.83 9.85 -25.11
CA GLU A 382 -5.70 10.81 -24.40
C GLU A 382 -6.40 10.21 -23.18
N ALA A 383 -6.87 8.97 -23.30
CA ALA A 383 -7.47 8.24 -22.19
C ALA A 383 -6.50 8.05 -21.00
N GLU A 384 -5.20 7.91 -21.29
CA GLU A 384 -4.17 7.76 -20.28
C GLU A 384 -3.81 9.11 -19.63
N MET A 385 -3.77 10.19 -20.43
CA MET A 385 -3.60 11.56 -19.91
C MET A 385 -4.75 11.97 -18.98
N ALA A 386 -5.97 11.50 -19.27
CA ALA A 386 -7.14 11.72 -18.43
C ALA A 386 -7.21 10.80 -17.19
N SER A 387 -6.27 9.85 -17.01
CA SER A 387 -6.36 8.86 -15.94
C SER A 387 -6.13 9.45 -14.55
N THR A 388 -6.94 9.03 -13.59
CA THR A 388 -6.80 9.45 -12.18
C THR A 388 -5.44 9.07 -11.61
N GLY A 389 -4.94 7.88 -11.95
CA GLY A 389 -3.64 7.40 -11.46
C GLY A 389 -2.47 8.29 -11.89
N ARG A 390 -2.42 8.66 -13.17
CA ARG A 390 -1.37 9.55 -13.71
C ARG A 390 -1.45 10.94 -13.09
N ARG A 391 -2.66 11.48 -12.92
CA ARG A 391 -2.87 12.76 -12.23
C ARG A 391 -2.38 12.73 -10.78
N VAL A 392 -2.73 11.69 -10.03
CA VAL A 392 -2.28 11.50 -8.64
C VAL A 392 -0.77 11.39 -8.58
N TYR A 393 -0.15 10.63 -9.47
CA TYR A 393 1.31 10.51 -9.56
C TYR A 393 1.99 11.88 -9.79
N LEU A 394 1.53 12.65 -10.78
CA LEU A 394 2.11 13.97 -11.08
C LEU A 394 1.95 14.95 -9.93
N ILE A 395 0.78 14.97 -9.28
CA ILE A 395 0.54 15.81 -8.10
C ILE A 395 1.42 15.36 -6.93
N ALA A 396 1.57 14.05 -6.69
CA ALA A 396 2.38 13.52 -5.62
C ALA A 396 3.87 13.84 -5.82
N VAL A 397 4.41 13.64 -7.03
CA VAL A 397 5.81 13.97 -7.36
C VAL A 397 6.07 15.47 -7.20
N PHE A 398 5.20 16.32 -7.74
CA PHE A 398 5.31 17.77 -7.62
C PHE A 398 5.20 18.23 -6.16
N GLY A 399 4.20 17.75 -5.43
CA GLY A 399 3.99 18.10 -4.03
C GLY A 399 5.13 17.64 -3.13
N LEU A 400 5.62 16.41 -3.31
CA LEU A 400 6.76 15.90 -2.55
C LEU A 400 8.02 16.70 -2.86
N SER A 401 8.29 17.01 -4.13
CA SER A 401 9.43 17.84 -4.50
C SER A 401 9.34 19.26 -3.96
N ALA A 402 8.14 19.85 -3.89
CA ALA A 402 7.93 21.16 -3.26
C ALA A 402 8.21 21.13 -1.75
N ILE A 403 7.77 20.09 -1.04
CA ILE A 403 8.08 19.89 0.39
C ILE A 403 9.58 19.75 0.60
N VAL A 404 10.24 18.91 -0.19
CA VAL A 404 11.69 18.70 -0.09
C VAL A 404 12.45 19.99 -0.42
N ALA A 405 12.04 20.72 -1.45
CA ALA A 405 12.64 22.01 -1.80
C ALA A 405 12.44 23.05 -0.69
N LEU A 406 11.27 23.11 -0.05
CA LEU A 406 11.04 23.99 1.09
C LEU A 406 11.98 23.68 2.26
N VAL A 407 12.10 22.40 2.63
CA VAL A 407 13.04 21.96 3.69
C VAL A 407 14.47 22.32 3.31
N ALA A 408 14.89 22.05 2.08
CA ALA A 408 16.24 22.35 1.63
C ALA A 408 16.53 23.86 1.59
N LEU A 409 15.57 24.70 1.17
CA LEU A 409 15.68 26.16 1.26
C LEU A 409 15.82 26.65 2.70
N LEU A 410 15.07 26.04 3.63
CA LEU A 410 15.18 26.37 5.06
C LEU A 410 16.57 26.02 5.61
N VAL A 411 17.11 24.85 5.25
CA VAL A 411 18.45 24.43 5.68
C VAL A 411 19.53 25.33 5.04
N VAL A 412 19.39 25.71 3.77
CA VAL A 412 20.29 26.68 3.12
C VAL A 412 20.24 28.04 3.83
N GLY A 413 19.03 28.54 4.12
CA GLY A 413 18.85 29.80 4.85
C GLY A 413 19.49 29.76 6.24
N ASN A 414 19.28 28.67 6.99
CA ASN A 414 19.93 28.44 8.27
C ASN A 414 21.46 28.47 8.13
N GLY A 415 22.03 27.75 7.16
CA GLY A 415 23.47 27.72 6.92
C GLY A 415 24.06 29.09 6.57
N ILE A 416 23.32 29.93 5.83
CA ILE A 416 23.71 31.32 5.53
C ILE A 416 23.69 32.18 6.79
N PHE A 417 22.63 32.10 7.61
CA PHE A 417 22.54 32.87 8.86
C PHE A 417 23.60 32.44 9.87
N GLU A 418 23.84 31.14 10.01
CA GLU A 418 24.89 30.60 10.87
C GLU A 418 26.28 31.12 10.46
N PHE A 419 26.59 31.09 9.16
CA PHE A 419 27.84 31.66 8.63
C PHE A 419 27.95 33.19 8.86
N ALA A 420 26.85 33.93 8.78
CA ALA A 420 26.85 35.39 8.97
C ALA A 420 26.94 35.83 10.44
N LEU A 421 26.36 35.04 11.35
CA LEU A 421 26.29 35.37 12.78
C LEU A 421 27.53 34.89 13.57
N GLU A 422 28.17 33.81 13.12
CA GLU A 422 29.31 33.22 13.80
C GLU A 422 30.62 33.81 13.24
N SER A 423 31.21 34.76 13.98
CA SER A 423 32.44 35.49 13.59
C SER A 423 33.69 34.61 13.49
N ALA A 424 33.62 33.36 13.96
CA ALA A 424 34.67 32.35 13.85
C ALA A 424 34.12 31.01 13.33
N SER A 425 33.22 31.04 12.34
CA SER A 425 32.64 29.80 11.79
C SER A 425 33.77 28.88 11.31
N ALA A 426 33.81 27.64 11.81
CA ALA A 426 34.90 26.72 11.52
C ALA A 426 34.97 26.30 10.03
N GLY A 427 34.03 26.69 9.16
CA GLY A 427 33.92 26.19 7.78
C GLY A 427 33.52 27.19 6.73
N SER A 428 33.77 26.85 5.47
CA SER A 428 33.28 27.64 4.32
C SER A 428 31.74 27.59 4.23
N LEU A 429 31.12 28.66 3.73
CA LEU A 429 29.68 28.70 3.46
C LEU A 429 29.23 27.53 2.55
N VAL A 430 30.03 27.22 1.52
CA VAL A 430 29.78 26.12 0.58
C VAL A 430 29.64 24.79 1.32
N GLU A 431 30.49 24.53 2.32
CA GLU A 431 30.43 23.31 3.13
C GLU A 431 29.12 23.18 3.90
N LYS A 432 28.60 24.29 4.44
CA LYS A 432 27.33 24.30 5.20
C LYS A 432 26.10 24.09 4.30
N ILE A 433 26.16 24.48 3.02
CA ILE A 433 24.99 24.47 2.12
C ILE A 433 25.07 23.46 0.97
N ARG A 434 26.20 22.77 0.74
CA ARG A 434 26.38 21.86 -0.42
C ARG A 434 25.35 20.73 -0.51
N ALA A 435 25.04 20.10 0.63
CA ALA A 435 24.09 18.98 0.68
C ALA A 435 22.65 19.42 0.36
N PRO A 436 22.08 20.44 1.02
CA PRO A 436 20.75 20.92 0.67
C PRO A 436 20.71 21.59 -0.71
N LEU A 437 21.79 22.21 -1.20
CA LEU A 437 21.87 22.69 -2.58
C LEU A 437 21.78 21.56 -3.61
N GLY A 438 22.47 20.44 -3.39
CA GLY A 438 22.36 19.27 -4.24
C GLY A 438 20.92 18.75 -4.31
N LEU A 439 20.25 18.66 -3.16
CA LEU A 439 18.85 18.28 -3.06
C LEU A 439 17.91 19.28 -3.77
N LEU A 440 18.19 20.58 -3.69
CA LEU A 440 17.45 21.62 -4.41
C LEU A 440 17.58 21.48 -5.92
N VAL A 441 18.78 21.22 -6.43
CA VAL A 441 19.01 21.02 -7.87
C VAL A 441 18.24 19.80 -8.36
N ALA A 442 18.35 18.67 -7.66
CA ALA A 442 17.62 17.45 -8.01
C ALA A 442 16.10 17.65 -8.01
N THR A 443 15.55 18.24 -6.95
CA THR A 443 14.11 18.49 -6.83
C THR A 443 13.59 19.52 -7.81
N ALA A 444 14.38 20.55 -8.14
CA ALA A 444 14.05 21.52 -9.17
C ALA A 444 13.95 20.87 -10.55
N LEU A 445 14.91 20.01 -10.92
CA LEU A 445 14.89 19.27 -12.20
C LEU A 445 13.66 18.34 -12.28
N VAL A 446 13.41 17.56 -11.23
CA VAL A 446 12.27 16.64 -11.15
C VAL A 446 10.95 17.42 -11.25
N SER A 447 10.81 18.50 -10.47
CA SER A 447 9.61 19.34 -10.45
C SER A 447 9.37 20.00 -11.79
N ALA A 448 10.39 20.63 -12.39
CA ALA A 448 10.26 21.34 -13.66
C ALA A 448 9.81 20.39 -14.78
N TYR A 449 10.41 19.20 -14.85
CA TYR A 449 10.02 18.18 -15.82
C TYR A 449 8.55 17.73 -15.61
N HIS A 450 8.19 17.26 -14.41
CA HIS A 450 6.85 16.72 -14.16
C HIS A 450 5.76 17.78 -14.19
N PHE A 451 6.07 19.02 -13.80
CA PHE A 451 5.18 20.17 -13.96
C PHE A 451 4.92 20.48 -15.44
N SER A 452 5.94 20.38 -16.30
CA SER A 452 5.77 20.54 -17.75
C SER A 452 4.85 19.47 -18.35
N VAL A 453 4.92 18.24 -17.84
CA VAL A 453 4.04 17.13 -18.26
C VAL A 453 2.62 17.40 -17.77
N TRP A 454 2.45 17.70 -16.49
CA TRP A 454 1.14 17.99 -15.92
C TRP A 454 0.42 19.14 -16.64
N ARG A 455 1.15 20.20 -16.99
CA ARG A 455 0.61 21.33 -17.76
C ARG A 455 0.14 20.89 -19.16
N ARG A 456 0.92 20.04 -19.84
CA ARG A 456 0.55 19.48 -21.16
C ARG A 456 -0.68 18.59 -21.07
N ASP A 457 -0.68 17.63 -20.16
CA ASP A 457 -1.79 16.70 -19.95
C ASP A 457 -3.09 17.48 -19.62
N ARG A 458 -2.99 18.49 -18.74
CA ARG A 458 -4.12 19.35 -18.38
C ARG A 458 -4.64 20.18 -19.56
N ALA A 459 -3.76 20.68 -20.43
CA ALA A 459 -4.17 21.43 -21.62
C ALA A 459 -4.96 20.54 -22.59
N VAL A 460 -4.50 19.31 -22.83
CA VAL A 460 -5.19 18.34 -23.70
C VAL A 460 -6.54 17.91 -23.11
N VAL A 461 -6.56 17.51 -21.83
CA VAL A 461 -7.82 17.16 -21.13
C VAL A 461 -8.78 18.34 -21.09
N GLY A 462 -8.26 19.56 -20.91
CA GLY A 462 -9.03 20.80 -20.96
C GLY A 462 -9.65 21.06 -22.33
N ALA A 463 -8.95 20.77 -23.42
CA ALA A 463 -9.46 20.91 -24.78
C ALA A 463 -10.54 19.86 -25.14
N LEU A 464 -10.49 18.67 -24.54
CA LEU A 464 -11.50 17.62 -24.73
C LEU A 464 -12.78 17.85 -23.91
N ALA A 465 -12.70 18.61 -22.81
CA ALA A 465 -13.81 18.82 -21.88
C ALA A 465 -15.02 19.60 -22.47
N PRO A 466 -14.86 20.65 -23.31
CA PRO A 466 -15.97 21.32 -23.99
C PRO A 466 -16.78 20.36 -24.86
N ALA A 467 -16.12 19.61 -25.74
CA ALA A 467 -16.79 18.66 -26.64
C ALA A 467 -17.50 17.51 -25.88
N ALA A 468 -16.93 17.04 -24.77
CA ALA A 468 -17.56 16.00 -23.94
C ALA A 468 -18.70 16.54 -23.06
N ARG A 469 -18.64 17.81 -22.62
CA ARG A 469 -19.71 18.47 -21.86
C ARG A 469 -20.89 18.85 -22.76
N GLU A 470 -20.60 19.27 -23.99
CA GLU A 470 -21.62 19.50 -25.02
C GLU A 470 -22.33 18.19 -25.40
N ARG A 471 -21.62 17.06 -25.49
CA ARG A 471 -22.21 15.75 -25.83
C ARG A 471 -22.92 15.03 -24.69
N ARG A 472 -22.84 15.52 -23.44
CA ARG A 472 -23.40 14.81 -22.27
C ARG A 472 -24.78 15.37 -21.90
N ILE A 473 -25.82 14.71 -22.40
CA ILE A 473 -27.21 14.98 -22.03
C ILE A 473 -27.37 14.65 -20.54
N SER A 474 -27.73 15.64 -19.72
CA SER A 474 -27.88 15.46 -18.27
C SER A 474 -29.33 15.47 -17.81
N ARG A 475 -30.19 16.15 -18.58
CA ARG A 475 -31.63 16.21 -18.34
C ARG A 475 -32.39 16.17 -19.66
N VAL A 476 -33.40 15.32 -19.73
CA VAL A 476 -34.31 15.23 -20.86
C VAL A 476 -35.71 15.64 -20.40
N PHE A 477 -36.32 16.59 -21.09
CA PHE A 477 -37.73 16.91 -20.96
C PHE A 477 -38.48 16.13 -22.03
N LEU A 478 -39.22 15.09 -21.63
CA LEU A 478 -39.99 14.26 -22.54
C LEU A 478 -41.42 14.80 -22.62
N VAL A 479 -41.79 15.35 -23.78
CA VAL A 479 -43.16 15.73 -24.10
C VAL A 479 -43.82 14.58 -24.86
N THR A 480 -44.77 13.89 -24.22
CA THR A 480 -45.43 12.71 -24.79
C THR A 480 -46.92 12.69 -24.50
N GLY A 481 -47.69 12.18 -25.46
CA GLY A 481 -49.10 11.87 -25.31
C GLY A 481 -49.39 10.39 -25.07
N ALA A 482 -48.35 9.55 -25.04
CA ALA A 482 -48.44 8.11 -24.79
C ALA A 482 -47.97 7.79 -23.36
N ASP A 483 -48.04 6.50 -22.97
CA ASP A 483 -47.49 6.04 -21.70
C ASP A 483 -45.99 6.39 -21.61
N PRO A 484 -45.57 7.19 -20.59
CA PRO A 484 -44.22 7.71 -20.53
C PRO A 484 -43.17 6.71 -20.01
N GLU A 485 -43.56 5.66 -19.28
CA GLU A 485 -42.63 4.70 -18.64
C GLU A 485 -41.70 3.98 -19.64
N PRO A 486 -42.19 3.42 -20.77
CA PRO A 486 -41.32 2.75 -21.73
C PRO A 486 -40.32 3.72 -22.39
N GLN A 487 -40.73 4.97 -22.59
CA GLN A 487 -39.93 5.99 -23.27
C GLN A 487 -38.90 6.60 -22.31
N SER A 488 -39.26 6.83 -21.05
CA SER A 488 -38.32 7.30 -20.02
C SER A 488 -37.21 6.28 -19.81
N GLN A 489 -37.55 4.99 -19.66
CA GLN A 489 -36.57 3.91 -19.51
C GLN A 489 -35.64 3.79 -20.73
N ALA A 490 -36.19 3.92 -21.95
CA ALA A 490 -35.37 3.91 -23.17
C ALA A 490 -34.39 5.08 -23.24
N ILE A 491 -34.82 6.29 -22.86
CA ILE A 491 -33.99 7.50 -22.86
C ILE A 491 -32.93 7.41 -21.75
N GLU A 492 -33.29 6.96 -20.55
CA GLU A 492 -32.35 6.76 -19.45
C GLU A 492 -31.29 5.69 -19.80
N ALA A 493 -31.71 4.59 -20.43
CA ALA A 493 -30.80 3.55 -20.89
C ALA A 493 -29.85 4.04 -21.99
N ALA A 494 -30.33 4.89 -22.91
CA ALA A 494 -29.55 5.40 -24.03
C ALA A 494 -28.58 6.53 -23.64
N THR A 495 -28.95 7.37 -22.66
CA THR A 495 -28.24 8.63 -22.37
C THR A 495 -27.70 8.76 -20.95
N GLY A 496 -28.25 8.00 -19.99
CA GLY A 496 -27.96 8.14 -18.56
C GLY A 496 -28.46 9.46 -17.95
N ALA A 497 -29.32 10.20 -18.65
CA ALA A 497 -29.86 11.50 -18.23
C ALA A 497 -31.09 11.34 -17.32
N SER A 498 -31.35 12.33 -16.46
CA SER A 498 -32.62 12.40 -15.71
C SER A 498 -33.78 12.79 -16.64
N VAL A 499 -34.86 12.02 -16.68
CA VAL A 499 -36.03 12.29 -17.53
C VAL A 499 -37.13 13.00 -16.72
N THR A 500 -37.62 14.13 -17.22
CA THR A 500 -38.78 14.85 -16.69
C THR A 500 -39.89 14.82 -17.73
N VAL A 501 -41.05 14.25 -17.37
CA VAL A 501 -42.15 14.05 -18.31
C VAL A 501 -43.12 15.23 -18.26
N TRP A 502 -43.48 15.75 -19.45
CA TRP A 502 -44.51 16.76 -19.66
C TRP A 502 -45.63 16.16 -20.51
N PRO A 503 -46.79 15.83 -19.92
CA PRO A 503 -47.89 15.24 -20.67
C PRO A 503 -48.47 16.24 -21.66
N ARG A 504 -48.81 15.76 -22.86
CA ARG A 504 -49.52 16.55 -23.87
C ARG A 504 -50.98 16.75 -23.49
N ALA A 505 -51.50 17.95 -23.74
CA ALA A 505 -52.91 18.29 -23.49
C ALA A 505 -53.82 18.00 -24.71
N ASP A 506 -53.23 17.78 -25.89
CA ASP A 506 -53.90 17.59 -27.18
C ASP A 506 -54.12 16.10 -27.54
N THR A 507 -54.12 15.21 -26.55
CA THR A 507 -54.38 13.77 -26.76
C THR A 507 -55.89 13.51 -26.84
N GLY A 508 -56.38 13.10 -28.01
CA GLY A 508 -57.75 12.61 -28.18
C GLY A 508 -58.01 11.26 -27.49
N GLU A 509 -59.27 10.83 -27.41
CA GLU A 509 -59.68 9.54 -26.84
C GLU A 509 -59.27 8.36 -27.76
N GLY A 510 -58.00 7.95 -27.69
CA GLY A 510 -57.48 6.78 -28.41
C GLY A 510 -56.02 6.49 -28.09
N PRO A 511 -55.54 5.24 -28.28
CA PRO A 511 -54.15 4.88 -28.05
C PRO A 511 -53.22 5.66 -28.98
N VAL A 512 -52.36 6.49 -28.40
CA VAL A 512 -51.37 7.29 -29.13
C VAL A 512 -50.18 6.41 -29.49
N PRO A 513 -49.83 6.25 -30.79
CA PRO A 513 -48.65 5.48 -31.18
C PRO A 513 -47.37 6.13 -30.63
N ALA A 514 -46.51 5.29 -30.02
CA ALA A 514 -45.28 5.70 -29.37
C ALA A 514 -44.04 5.21 -30.16
N PRO A 515 -42.98 6.03 -30.26
CA PRO A 515 -41.71 5.58 -30.81
C PRO A 515 -41.08 4.49 -29.95
N ASP A 516 -40.42 3.53 -30.61
CA ASP A 516 -39.72 2.46 -29.91
C ASP A 516 -38.36 2.93 -29.34
N ALA A 517 -37.75 2.07 -28.51
CA ALA A 517 -36.49 2.39 -27.85
C ALA A 517 -35.32 2.60 -28.83
N ALA A 518 -35.32 1.92 -29.98
CA ALA A 518 -34.26 2.05 -30.98
C ALA A 518 -34.38 3.39 -31.73
N GLN A 519 -35.60 3.82 -32.02
CA GLN A 519 -35.91 5.12 -32.63
C GLN A 519 -35.54 6.27 -31.70
N LEU A 520 -35.83 6.16 -30.40
CA LEU A 520 -35.43 7.16 -29.40
C LEU A 520 -33.90 7.21 -29.24
N ALA A 521 -33.22 6.06 -29.18
CA ALA A 521 -31.77 6.00 -29.10
C ALA A 521 -31.09 6.59 -30.35
N ALA A 522 -31.63 6.31 -31.54
CA ALA A 522 -31.13 6.86 -32.80
C ALA A 522 -31.36 8.38 -32.90
N ALA A 523 -32.51 8.89 -32.44
CA ALA A 523 -32.82 10.31 -32.44
C ALA A 523 -31.95 11.12 -31.46
N LEU A 524 -31.52 10.50 -30.37
CA LEU A 524 -30.61 11.10 -29.38
C LEU A 524 -29.12 10.92 -29.75
N ALA A 525 -28.81 10.08 -30.73
CA ALA A 525 -27.44 9.84 -31.17
C ALA A 525 -26.88 11.09 -31.88
N GLY A 526 -25.79 11.64 -31.33
CA GLY A 526 -25.10 12.81 -31.89
C GLY A 526 -25.67 14.17 -31.45
N VAL A 527 -26.70 14.18 -30.59
CA VAL A 527 -27.27 15.41 -30.03
C VAL A 527 -26.34 16.00 -28.96
N ALA A 528 -25.98 17.27 -29.13
CA ALA A 528 -25.15 18.01 -28.19
C ALA A 528 -26.00 19.04 -27.42
N GLY A 529 -26.12 18.86 -26.10
CA GLY A 529 -26.83 19.76 -25.19
C GLY A 529 -26.96 19.18 -23.78
N LYS A 530 -26.79 20.02 -22.75
CA LYS A 530 -26.91 19.61 -21.34
C LYS A 530 -28.37 19.31 -20.96
N ARG A 531 -29.30 20.04 -21.58
CA ARG A 531 -30.75 19.87 -21.48
C ARG A 531 -31.32 19.63 -22.88
N VAL A 532 -32.15 18.62 -23.02
CA VAL A 532 -32.75 18.26 -24.32
C VAL A 532 -34.26 18.12 -24.14
N LEU A 533 -35.03 18.75 -25.03
CA LEU A 533 -36.46 18.56 -25.14
C LEU A 533 -36.71 17.51 -26.22
N VAL A 534 -37.36 16.41 -25.86
CA VAL A 534 -37.79 15.36 -26.78
C VAL A 534 -39.31 15.45 -26.91
N VAL A 535 -39.80 15.76 -28.10
CA VAL A 535 -41.24 15.82 -28.38
C VAL A 535 -41.62 14.63 -29.24
N THR A 536 -42.53 13.82 -28.73
CA THR A 536 -43.14 12.72 -29.48
C THR A 536 -44.50 13.17 -30.02
N GLY A 537 -44.68 13.13 -31.34
CA GLY A 537 -45.88 13.59 -32.04
C GLY A 537 -46.69 12.43 -32.64
N PRO A 538 -47.89 12.71 -33.19
CA PRO A 538 -48.69 11.70 -33.87
C PRO A 538 -47.91 11.08 -35.04
N GLY A 539 -47.87 9.74 -35.11
CA GLY A 539 -47.23 8.98 -36.19
C GLY A 539 -45.73 8.69 -36.03
N ASN A 540 -45.23 8.40 -34.82
CA ASN A 540 -43.82 8.11 -34.51
C ASN A 540 -42.82 9.24 -34.81
N ARG A 541 -43.29 10.48 -34.95
CA ARG A 541 -42.39 11.62 -35.12
C ARG A 541 -41.65 11.93 -33.81
N ILE A 542 -40.32 12.02 -33.87
CA ILE A 542 -39.46 12.41 -32.76
C ILE A 542 -38.75 13.71 -33.14
N ASP A 543 -39.07 14.81 -32.46
CA ASP A 543 -38.31 16.06 -32.58
C ASP A 543 -37.41 16.19 -31.34
N VAL A 544 -36.09 16.30 -31.56
CA VAL A 544 -35.10 16.47 -30.50
C VAL A 544 -34.50 17.87 -30.57
N ILE A 545 -34.76 18.67 -29.54
CA ILE A 545 -34.39 20.08 -29.49
C ILE A 545 -33.38 20.27 -28.34
N PRO A 546 -32.11 20.58 -28.64
CA PRO A 546 -31.15 21.02 -27.64
C PRO A 546 -31.61 22.36 -27.05
N LEU A 547 -31.69 22.44 -25.72
CA LEU A 547 -32.04 23.68 -25.04
C LEU A 547 -30.75 24.41 -24.64
N ALA A 548 -30.73 25.73 -24.82
CA ALA A 548 -29.69 26.60 -24.25
C ALA A 548 -29.70 26.47 -22.71
N ASP A 549 -28.56 26.71 -22.06
CA ASP A 549 -28.40 26.64 -20.59
C ASP A 549 -29.03 27.83 -19.85
#